data_AF-A0AAW2KML1-F1
#
_entry.id   AF-A0AAW2KML1-F1
#
_cell.length_a   1.000
_cell.length_b   1.000
_cell.length_c   1.000
_cell.angle_alpha   90.00
_cell.angle_beta   90.00
_cell.angle_gamma   90.00
#
_symmetry.space_group_name_H-M   'P 1'
#
loop_
_entity.id
_entity.type
_entity.pdbx_description
1 polymer ?
#
loop_
_entity_poly.entity_id
_entity_poly.type
_entity_poly.pdbx_seq_one_letter_code
_entity_poly.pdbx_strand_id
1 'polypeptide(L)'
;MDIKEKTKNNLNARKELKIICNRLELELDKCRPNATPKAVYTLTKEQKRRIYEWICGLKFPDGYASNIACCIDMMELRMHGIKSHDCHVFM
;
A
#
# COMPACT_ATOMS: atom_id res chain seq x y z
N MET A 1 -0.13 0.03 -2.36
CA MET A 1 0.84 1.15 -2.37
C MET A 1 0.14 2.35 -2.97
N ASP A 2 -0.14 3.38 -2.18
CA ASP A 2 -0.81 4.60 -2.65
C ASP A 2 0.26 5.70 -2.75
N ILE A 3 1.00 5.68 -3.85
CA ILE A 3 2.01 6.69 -4.17
C ILE A 3 1.36 7.61 -5.19
N LYS A 4 1.25 8.90 -4.85
CA LYS A 4 0.48 9.91 -5.60
C LYS A 4 0.77 9.91 -7.11
N GLU A 5 2.01 9.63 -7.50
CA GLU A 5 2.46 9.65 -8.90
C GLU A 5 2.47 8.28 -9.59
N LYS A 6 2.33 7.17 -8.84
CA LYS A 6 2.37 5.80 -9.39
C LYS A 6 1.03 5.07 -9.29
N THR A 7 0.01 5.72 -8.71
CA THR A 7 -1.29 5.09 -8.52
C THR A 7 -2.06 5.03 -9.84
N LYS A 8 -2.51 3.84 -10.22
CA LYS A 8 -3.46 3.65 -11.33
C LYS A 8 -4.91 3.98 -10.93
N ASN A 9 -5.12 4.40 -9.68
CA ASN A 9 -6.43 4.80 -9.18
C ASN A 9 -6.72 6.27 -9.53
N ASN A 10 -7.19 6.53 -10.74
CA ASN A 10 -7.58 7.86 -11.21
C ASN A 10 -9.11 7.99 -11.35
N LEU A 11 -9.62 9.22 -11.52
CA LEU A 11 -11.07 9.48 -11.62
C LEU A 11 -11.71 8.81 -12.83
N ASN A 12 -11.01 8.78 -13.98
CA ASN A 12 -11.53 8.18 -15.21
C ASN A 12 -11.67 6.66 -15.07
N ALA A 13 -10.67 6.00 -14.50
CA ALA A 13 -10.70 4.58 -14.18
C ALA A 13 -11.86 4.23 -13.23
N ARG A 14 -12.24 5.13 -12.31
CA ARG A 14 -13.42 4.93 -11.45
C ARG A 14 -14.75 5.09 -12.18
N LYS A 15 -14.84 6.03 -13.13
CA LYS A 15 -16.01 6.16 -14.00
C LYS A 15 -16.18 4.93 -14.90
N GLU A 16 -15.09 4.40 -15.44
CA GLU A 16 -15.09 3.17 -16.23
C GLU A 16 -15.44 1.94 -15.37
N LEU A 17 -14.87 1.85 -14.16
CA LEU A 17 -15.19 0.77 -13.21
C LEU A 17 -16.68 0.66 -12.92
N LYS A 18 -17.40 1.78 -12.82
CA LYS A 18 -18.85 1.80 -12.63
C LYS A 18 -19.63 1.18 -13.79
N ILE A 19 -19.12 1.35 -15.03
CA ILE A 19 -19.77 0.83 -16.24
C ILE A 19 -19.49 -0.66 -16.38
N ILE A 20 -18.26 -1.09 -16.06
CA ILE A 20 -17.78 -2.45 -16.35
C ILE A 20 -18.00 -3.41 -15.17
N CYS A 21 -18.04 -2.90 -13.93
CA CYS A 21 -18.08 -3.72 -12.72
C CYS A 21 -19.19 -3.29 -11.76
N ASN A 22 -19.93 -4.26 -11.21
CA ASN A 22 -20.91 -4.02 -10.16
C ASN A 22 -20.23 -3.97 -8.76
N ARG A 23 -19.42 -2.94 -8.49
CA ARG A 23 -18.76 -2.73 -7.18
C ARG A 23 -19.09 -1.35 -6.60
N LEU A 24 -20.27 -1.25 -6.00
CA LEU A 24 -20.82 -0.01 -5.42
C LEU A 24 -19.88 0.63 -4.37
N GLU A 25 -19.19 -0.18 -3.56
CA GLU A 25 -18.27 0.30 -2.51
C GLU A 25 -17.05 1.05 -3.06
N LEU A 26 -16.76 0.89 -4.36
CA LEU A 26 -15.64 1.49 -5.05
C LEU A 26 -16.06 2.60 -6.02
N GLU A 27 -17.35 2.95 -6.06
CA GLU A 27 -17.85 4.07 -6.85
C GLU A 27 -17.44 5.43 -6.26
N LEU A 28 -17.30 6.44 -7.12
CA LEU A 28 -17.04 7.81 -6.67
C LEU A 28 -18.16 8.28 -5.74
N ASP A 29 -17.75 8.89 -4.63
CA ASP A 29 -18.66 9.47 -3.65
C ASP A 29 -19.38 10.68 -4.26
N LYS A 30 -20.71 10.72 -4.17
CA LYS A 30 -21.53 11.83 -4.70
C LYS A 30 -21.27 13.15 -3.96
N CYS A 31 -20.90 13.08 -2.69
CA CYS A 31 -20.55 14.23 -1.86
C CYS A 31 -19.09 14.67 -2.04
N ARG A 32 -18.21 13.76 -2.47
CA ARG A 32 -16.81 14.07 -2.82
C ARG A 32 -16.44 13.53 -4.21
N PRO A 33 -16.91 14.17 -5.29
CA PRO A 33 -16.71 13.68 -6.65
C PRO A 33 -15.23 13.63 -7.10
N ASN A 34 -14.35 14.37 -6.42
CA ASN A 34 -12.91 14.41 -6.71
C ASN A 34 -12.08 13.44 -5.85
N ALA A 35 -12.70 12.72 -4.90
CA ALA A 35 -11.99 11.76 -4.06
C ALA A 35 -12.26 10.33 -4.56
N THR A 36 -11.22 9.62 -4.96
CA THR A 36 -11.34 8.19 -5.26
C THR A 36 -11.44 7.41 -3.94
N PRO A 37 -12.47 6.56 -3.76
CA PRO A 37 -12.57 5.79 -2.53
C PRO A 37 -11.41 4.80 -2.44
N LYS A 38 -10.85 4.67 -1.25
CA LYS A 38 -9.75 3.73 -1.00
C LYS A 38 -10.25 2.30 -1.13
N ALA A 39 -9.39 1.40 -1.59
CA ALA A 39 -9.72 -0.02 -1.58
C ALA A 39 -9.91 -0.51 -0.13
N VAL A 40 -10.79 -1.50 0.08
CA VAL A 40 -11.10 -2.07 1.40
C VAL A 40 -9.87 -2.59 2.15
N TYR A 41 -8.83 -3.01 1.43
CA TYR A 41 -7.56 -3.48 1.97
C TYR A 41 -6.53 -2.35 2.19
N THR A 42 -6.93 -1.07 2.10
CA THR A 42 -6.02 0.04 2.34
C THR A 42 -5.80 0.25 3.82
N LEU A 43 -4.58 0.00 4.27
CA LEU A 43 -4.19 0.23 5.66
C LEU A 43 -4.25 1.71 6.04
N THR A 44 -4.76 1.98 7.24
CA THR A 44 -4.68 3.30 7.88
C THR A 44 -3.23 3.66 8.22
N LYS A 45 -2.96 4.94 8.51
CA LYS A 45 -1.61 5.36 8.93
C LYS A 45 -1.16 4.63 10.20
N GLU A 46 -2.06 4.45 11.16
CA GLU A 46 -1.78 3.73 12.41
C GLU A 46 -1.51 2.25 12.18
N GLN A 47 -2.30 1.59 11.32
CA GLN A 47 -2.08 0.20 10.95
C GLN A 47 -0.73 0.01 10.25
N LYS A 48 -0.39 0.91 9.31
CA LYS A 48 0.93 0.89 8.65
C LYS A 48 2.07 1.03 9.65
N ARG A 49 1.94 1.95 10.60
CA ARG A 49 2.96 2.16 11.63
C ARG A 49 3.20 0.89 12.45
N ARG A 50 2.14 0.25 12.94
CA ARG A 50 2.26 -1.01 13.69
C ARG A 50 2.93 -2.11 12.88
N ILE A 51 2.61 -2.22 11.59
CA ILE A 51 3.23 -3.20 10.69
C ILE A 51 4.72 -2.89 10.53
N TYR A 52 5.12 -1.64 10.32
CA TYR A 52 6.53 -1.31 10.17
C TYR A 52 7.33 -1.45 11.46
N GLU A 53 6.74 -1.12 12.62
CA GLU A 53 7.35 -1.40 13.92
C GLU A 53 7.62 -2.90 14.09
N TRP A 54 6.66 -3.74 13.72
CA TRP A 54 6.82 -5.18 13.72
C TRP A 54 7.93 -5.64 12.76
N ILE A 55 7.97 -5.12 11.52
CA ILE A 55 8.99 -5.50 10.54
C ILE A 55 10.39 -5.07 10.98
N CYS A 56 10.54 -3.88 11.58
CA CYS A 56 11.81 -3.44 12.14
C CYS A 56 12.32 -4.34 13.28
N GLY A 57 11.42 -5.05 13.97
CA GLY A 57 11.76 -6.04 14.99
C GLY A 57 12.09 -7.43 14.44
N LEU A 58 11.84 -7.71 13.16
CA LEU A 58 12.11 -9.01 12.56
C LEU A 58 13.61 -9.25 12.43
N LYS A 59 14.04 -10.44 12.84
CA LYS A 59 15.39 -10.95 12.63
C LYS A 59 15.30 -12.25 11.86
N PHE A 60 16.13 -12.37 10.83
CA PHE A 60 16.22 -13.55 10.00
C PHE A 60 17.55 -14.27 10.24
N PRO A 61 17.62 -15.59 9.99
CA PRO A 61 18.88 -16.31 9.94
C PRO A 61 19.83 -15.69 8.91
N ASP A 62 21.13 -15.86 9.13
CA ASP A 62 22.13 -15.39 8.18
C ASP A 62 21.92 -16.03 6.80
N GLY A 63 22.00 -15.22 5.75
CA GLY A 63 21.74 -15.64 4.37
C GLY A 63 20.26 -15.79 3.96
N TYR A 64 19.29 -15.64 4.87
CA TYR A 64 17.86 -15.79 4.53
C TYR A 64 17.20 -14.53 3.97
N ALA A 65 17.52 -13.36 4.53
CA ALA A 65 17.01 -12.07 4.07
C ALA A 65 18.00 -10.96 4.42
N SER A 66 18.02 -9.89 3.63
CA SER A 66 18.73 -8.66 3.99
C SER A 66 18.08 -8.03 5.22
N ASN A 67 18.76 -7.08 5.86
CA ASN A 67 18.17 -6.30 6.94
C ASN A 67 17.05 -5.37 6.43
N ILE A 68 15.81 -5.88 6.41
CA ILE A 68 14.63 -5.18 5.89
C ILE A 68 14.32 -3.91 6.70
N ALA A 69 14.75 -3.81 7.96
CA ALA A 69 14.58 -2.61 8.77
C ALA A 69 15.24 -1.37 8.12
N CYS A 70 16.35 -1.55 7.40
CA CYS A 70 17.01 -0.46 6.66
C CYS A 70 16.19 0.06 5.46
N CYS A 71 15.18 -0.69 5.03
CA CYS A 71 14.32 -0.33 3.90
C CYS A 71 13.04 0.42 4.34
N ILE A 72 12.87 0.68 5.64
CA ILE A 72 11.66 1.28 6.21
C ILE A 72 11.94 2.73 6.63
N ASP A 73 11.15 3.66 6.09
CA ASP A 73 11.03 5.02 6.58
C ASP A 73 9.81 5.14 7.51
N MET A 74 10.08 5.31 8.80
CA MET A 74 9.06 5.44 9.85
C MET A 74 8.41 6.83 9.90
N MET A 75 9.06 7.86 9.36
CA MET A 75 8.54 9.22 9.30
C MET A 75 7.49 9.35 8.19
N GLU A 76 7.84 8.90 6.98
CA GLU A 76 6.96 8.93 5.81
C GLU A 76 6.02 7.71 5.73
N LEU A 77 6.24 6.70 6.58
CA LEU A 77 5.53 5.41 6.55
C LEU A 77 5.61 4.76 5.15
N ARG A 78 6.83 4.69 4.60
CA ARG A 78 7.11 4.12 3.28
C ARG A 78 8.21 3.07 3.37
N MET A 79 8.09 2.06 2.52
CA MET A 79 9.17 1.10 2.26
C MET A 79 9.84 1.44 0.93
N HIS A 80 11.17 1.42 0.91
CA HIS A 80 11.97 1.71 -0.28
C HIS A 80 13.20 0.80 -0.35
N GLY A 81 13.65 0.49 -1.57
CA GLY A 81 14.91 -0.25 -1.75
C GLY A 81 14.88 -1.70 -1.29
N ILE A 82 13.70 -2.31 -1.13
CA ILE A 82 13.57 -3.76 -0.93
C ILE A 82 14.06 -4.49 -2.17
N LYS A 83 14.95 -5.47 -1.99
CA LYS A 83 15.41 -6.34 -3.08
C LYS A 83 14.34 -7.38 -3.38
N SER A 84 14.33 -7.91 -4.61
CA SER A 84 13.42 -8.99 -5.01
C SER A 84 13.47 -10.18 -4.05
N HIS A 85 14.68 -10.56 -3.63
CA HIS A 85 14.93 -11.59 -2.63
C HIS A 85 14.15 -11.36 -1.32
N ASP A 86 14.27 -10.17 -0.74
CA ASP A 86 13.60 -9.85 0.53
C ASP A 86 12.07 -9.72 0.33
N CYS A 87 11.65 -9.37 -0.88
CA CYS A 87 10.26 -9.34 -1.29
C CYS A 87 9.61 -10.74 -1.25
N HIS A 88 10.35 -11.80 -1.60
CA HIS A 88 9.87 -13.19 -1.51
C HIS A 88 9.64 -13.68 -0.08
N VAL A 89 10.16 -12.97 0.92
CA VAL A 89 9.88 -13.28 2.34
C VAL A 89 8.48 -12.84 2.74
N PHE A 90 7.91 -11.83 2.05
CA PHE A 90 6.61 -11.24 2.37
C PHE A 90 5.48 -11.61 1.40
N MET A 91 5.81 -11.98 0.15
CA MET A 91 4.85 -12.39 -0.88
C MET A 91 4.62 -13.90 -0.86
#